data_AF-A0A7S2T9B4-F1
#
_entry.id   AF-A0A7S2T9B4-F1
#
_cell.length_a   1.000
_cell.length_b   1.000
_cell.length_c   1.000
_cell.angle_alpha   90.00
_cell.angle_beta   90.00
_cell.angle_gamma   90.00
#
_symmetry.space_group_name_H-M   'P 1'
#
loop_
_entity.id
_entity.type
_entity.pdbx_description
1 polymer ?
#
loop_
_entity_poly.entity_id
_entity_poly.type
_entity_poly.pdbx_seq_one_letter_code
_entity_poly.pdbx_strand_id
1 'polypeptide(L)'
;KKHEAKESKTVQASQRALKQAEKQASTQMKKLKVTAKPGFKVARKQYWFEKFDWFVSSENYLVVSGRDAQQNELLVKRYLTTHDVYVHADIHGAASCVVRNRVGGGPIPPTTLLEAGSFCVCHSQAWNSKFTTGSWWVHSSQVSKTAPSGEYLSTGSFMIRGKKNFLQPTQLLMGP
;
A
#
# COMPACT_ATOMS: atom_id res chain seq x y z
N LYS A 1 -6.76 30.62 63.83
CA LYS A 1 -7.11 32.03 63.47
C LYS A 1 -6.00 32.81 62.73
N LYS A 2 -4.79 33.09 63.27
CA LYS A 2 -3.74 33.84 62.52
C LYS A 2 -2.96 32.99 61.48
N HIS A 3 -2.87 31.67 61.66
CA HIS A 3 -2.18 30.76 60.73
C HIS A 3 -3.01 30.43 59.47
N GLU A 4 -4.31 30.13 59.60
CA GLU A 4 -5.22 29.91 58.45
C GLU A 4 -5.30 31.12 57.49
N ALA A 5 -5.21 32.34 58.03
CA ALA A 5 -5.21 33.57 57.23
C ALA A 5 -3.92 33.76 56.41
N LYS A 6 -2.80 33.14 56.83
CA LYS A 6 -1.54 33.13 56.08
C LYS A 6 -1.54 32.00 55.05
N GLU A 7 -2.01 30.81 55.42
CA GLU A 7 -2.13 29.67 54.50
C GLU A 7 -3.10 29.96 53.35
N SER A 8 -4.27 30.55 53.62
CA SER A 8 -5.23 30.94 52.58
C SER A 8 -4.66 31.97 51.61
N LYS A 9 -3.83 32.92 52.09
CA LYS A 9 -3.14 33.90 51.24
C LYS A 9 -2.05 33.24 50.38
N THR A 10 -1.29 32.29 50.92
CA THR A 10 -0.29 31.53 50.16
C THR A 10 -0.94 30.64 49.11
N VAL A 11 -2.04 29.96 49.43
CA VAL A 11 -2.79 29.13 48.46
C VAL A 11 -3.37 29.98 47.34
N GLN A 12 -3.94 31.16 47.65
CA GLN A 12 -4.46 32.06 46.62
C GLN A 12 -3.36 32.65 45.72
N ALA A 13 -2.18 32.96 46.28
CA ALA A 13 -1.03 33.41 45.50
C ALA A 13 -0.53 32.31 44.55
N SER A 14 -0.41 31.08 45.04
CA SER A 14 -0.02 29.91 44.23
C SER A 14 -1.03 29.59 43.13
N GLN A 15 -2.34 29.66 43.41
CA GLN A 15 -3.39 29.45 42.41
C GLN A 15 -3.38 30.52 41.31
N ARG A 16 -3.08 31.78 41.65
CA ARG A 16 -2.96 32.87 40.67
C ARG A 16 -1.72 32.67 39.79
N ALA A 17 -0.60 32.27 40.37
CA ALA A 17 0.61 31.96 39.63
C ALA A 17 0.41 30.79 38.64
N LEU A 18 -0.26 29.71 39.07
CA LEU A 18 -0.60 28.57 38.21
C LEU A 18 -1.53 28.96 37.06
N LYS A 19 -2.62 29.70 37.33
CA LYS A 19 -3.52 30.19 36.28
C LYS A 19 -2.82 31.12 35.29
N GLN A 20 -1.84 31.90 35.75
CA GLN A 20 -1.06 32.78 34.88
C GLN A 20 -0.09 31.97 34.01
N ALA A 21 0.55 30.93 34.57
CA ALA A 21 1.37 29.99 33.82
C ALA A 21 0.55 29.21 32.77
N GLU A 22 -0.64 28.75 33.11
CA GLU A 22 -1.56 28.06 32.17
C GLU A 22 -2.04 28.98 31.04
N LYS A 23 -2.35 30.24 31.36
CA LYS A 23 -2.70 31.25 30.34
C LYS A 23 -1.52 31.58 29.45
N GLN A 24 -0.31 31.68 30.00
CA GLN A 24 0.90 31.90 29.21
C GLN A 24 1.22 30.69 28.32
N ALA A 25 1.15 29.47 28.86
CA ALA A 25 1.35 28.23 28.12
C ALA A 25 0.32 28.05 26.99
N SER A 26 -0.97 28.30 27.26
CA SER A 26 -2.03 28.21 26.24
C SER A 26 -1.90 29.30 25.16
N THR A 27 -1.45 30.50 25.53
CA THR A 27 -1.18 31.58 24.57
C THR A 27 0.05 31.27 23.71
N GLN A 28 1.09 30.66 24.29
CA GLN A 28 2.29 30.22 23.59
C GLN A 28 1.97 29.04 22.64
N MET A 29 1.14 28.09 23.06
CA MET A 29 0.64 26.99 22.22
C MET A 29 -0.22 27.51 21.05
N LYS A 30 -1.07 28.53 21.28
CA LYS A 30 -1.84 29.18 20.21
C LYS A 30 -0.93 29.94 19.23
N LYS A 31 0.10 30.64 19.73
CA LYS A 31 1.08 31.32 18.88
C LYS A 31 1.87 30.34 18.01
N LEU A 32 2.29 29.18 18.55
CA LEU A 32 2.96 28.10 17.80
C LEU A 32 2.06 27.52 16.69
N LYS A 33 0.76 27.32 16.96
CA LYS A 33 -0.21 26.87 15.95
C LYS A 33 -0.45 27.89 14.83
N VAL A 34 -0.31 29.19 15.11
CA VAL A 34 -0.50 30.27 14.13
C VAL A 34 0.79 30.58 13.35
N THR A 35 1.96 30.29 13.91
CA THR A 35 3.26 30.39 13.19
C THR A 35 3.59 29.18 12.34
N ALA A 36 2.88 28.07 12.50
CA ALA A 36 2.69 27.10 11.44
C ALA A 36 1.84 27.76 10.33
N LYS A 37 2.45 28.72 9.62
CA LYS A 37 2.00 29.09 8.28
C LYS A 37 1.72 27.76 7.56
N PRO A 38 0.64 27.64 6.78
CA PRO A 38 0.61 26.62 5.75
C PRO A 38 1.75 26.98 4.80
N GLY A 39 2.96 26.55 5.17
CA GLY A 39 4.11 26.59 4.30
C GLY A 39 3.63 25.95 3.01
N PHE A 40 3.95 26.58 1.89
CA PHE A 40 3.82 25.97 0.58
C PHE A 40 4.01 24.47 0.75
N LYS A 41 2.93 23.69 0.68
CA LYS A 41 3.03 22.24 0.71
C LYS A 41 3.85 21.98 -0.53
N VAL A 42 5.15 21.72 -0.37
CA VAL A 42 6.00 21.29 -1.46
C VAL A 42 5.19 20.19 -2.12
N ALA A 43 4.70 20.44 -3.34
CA ALA A 43 3.76 19.54 -3.98
C ALA A 43 4.48 18.21 -4.05
N ARG A 44 4.03 17.24 -3.26
CA ARG A 44 4.71 15.95 -3.17
C ARG A 44 4.70 15.38 -4.57
N LYS A 45 5.89 15.03 -5.08
CA LYS A 45 6.00 14.41 -6.39
C LYS A 45 5.26 13.08 -6.33
N GLN A 46 4.06 13.04 -6.91
CA GLN A 46 3.24 11.85 -6.93
C GLN A 46 3.96 10.80 -7.78
N TYR A 47 4.22 9.63 -7.20
CA TYR A 47 4.80 8.55 -7.98
C TYR A 47 3.76 7.95 -8.91
N TRP A 48 4.20 7.44 -10.06
CA TRP A 48 3.32 6.90 -11.09
C TRP A 48 2.47 5.71 -10.60
N PHE A 49 2.96 4.96 -9.60
CA PHE A 49 2.32 3.76 -9.07
C PHE A 49 1.18 4.06 -8.10
N GLU A 50 1.11 5.27 -7.55
CA GLU A 50 0.14 5.61 -6.50
C GLU A 50 -1.30 5.69 -6.98
N LYS A 51 -1.52 5.70 -8.29
CA LYS A 51 -2.86 5.58 -8.88
C LYS A 51 -3.39 4.14 -8.86
N PHE A 52 -2.53 3.17 -8.62
CA PHE A 52 -2.86 1.75 -8.50
C PHE A 52 -2.90 1.35 -7.02
N ASP A 53 -3.34 0.13 -6.73
CA ASP A 53 -3.11 -0.44 -5.40
C ASP A 53 -1.66 -0.88 -5.32
N TRP A 54 -0.97 -0.54 -4.24
CA TRP A 54 0.45 -0.87 -4.10
C TRP A 54 0.82 -1.07 -2.64
N PHE A 55 1.85 -1.88 -2.43
CA PHE A 55 2.50 -2.02 -1.14
C PHE A 55 3.99 -2.29 -1.34
N VAL A 56 4.75 -2.15 -0.26
CA VAL A 56 6.17 -2.52 -0.22
C VAL A 56 6.28 -3.82 0.56
N SER A 57 6.87 -4.84 -0.06
CA SER A 57 7.08 -6.14 0.58
C SER A 57 8.03 -6.03 1.77
N SER A 58 8.05 -7.06 2.62
CA SER A 58 8.99 -7.16 3.75
C SER A 58 10.47 -7.07 3.34
N GLU A 59 10.79 -7.35 2.07
CA GLU A 59 12.15 -7.33 1.51
C GLU A 59 12.41 -6.10 0.61
N ASN A 60 11.59 -5.05 0.77
CA ASN A 60 11.68 -3.77 0.09
C ASN A 60 11.47 -3.83 -1.43
N TYR A 61 10.60 -4.72 -1.91
CA TYR A 61 10.15 -4.71 -3.31
C TYR A 61 8.83 -3.97 -3.43
N LEU A 62 8.69 -3.16 -4.49
CA LEU A 62 7.43 -2.50 -4.79
C LEU A 62 6.52 -3.49 -5.52
N VAL A 63 5.35 -3.76 -4.95
CA VAL A 63 4.29 -4.56 -5.57
C VAL A 63 3.14 -3.63 -5.95
N VAL A 64 2.69 -3.71 -7.19
CA VAL A 64 1.63 -2.86 -7.74
C VAL A 64 0.56 -3.73 -8.38
N SER A 65 -0.72 -3.45 -8.14
CA SER A 65 -1.85 -4.14 -8.75
C SER A 65 -2.90 -3.16 -9.24
N GLY A 66 -3.58 -3.48 -10.34
CA GLY A 66 -4.73 -2.71 -10.79
C GLY A 66 -5.98 -2.99 -9.96
N ARG A 67 -6.83 -1.97 -9.80
CA ARG A 67 -8.13 -2.06 -9.11
C ARG A 67 -9.24 -2.61 -9.98
N ASP A 68 -9.12 -2.41 -11.29
CA ASP A 68 -10.10 -2.80 -12.29
C ASP A 68 -9.40 -3.36 -13.53
N ALA A 69 -10.19 -3.94 -14.44
CA ALA A 69 -9.67 -4.54 -15.66
C ALA A 69 -8.90 -3.53 -16.57
N GLN A 70 -9.29 -2.25 -16.57
CA GLN A 70 -8.64 -1.22 -17.39
C GLN A 70 -7.28 -0.82 -16.80
N GLN A 71 -7.21 -0.69 -15.48
CA GLN A 71 -5.98 -0.45 -14.73
C GLN A 71 -5.04 -1.64 -14.83
N ASN A 72 -5.53 -2.88 -14.78
CA ASN A 72 -4.72 -4.08 -15.01
C ASN A 72 -4.06 -4.02 -16.39
N GLU A 73 -4.82 -3.68 -17.43
CA GLU A 73 -4.26 -3.47 -18.77
C GLU A 73 -3.23 -2.35 -18.83
N LEU A 74 -3.53 -1.20 -18.24
CA LEU A 74 -2.61 -0.07 -18.22
C LEU A 74 -1.31 -0.44 -17.48
N LEU A 75 -1.42 -1.14 -16.35
CA LEU A 75 -0.29 -1.58 -15.54
C LEU A 75 0.63 -2.51 -16.34
N VAL A 76 0.06 -3.58 -16.91
CA VAL A 76 0.83 -4.59 -17.64
C VAL A 76 1.40 -4.03 -18.94
N LYS A 77 0.63 -3.28 -19.72
CA LYS A 77 1.11 -2.76 -21.01
C LYS A 77 2.17 -1.67 -20.88
N ARG A 78 2.01 -0.78 -19.90
CA ARG A 78 2.83 0.45 -19.82
C ARG A 78 3.96 0.35 -18.81
N TYR A 79 3.78 -0.45 -17.76
CA TYR A 79 4.69 -0.45 -16.63
C TYR A 79 5.39 -1.79 -16.40
N LEU A 80 4.91 -2.92 -16.94
CA LEU A 80 5.64 -4.18 -16.83
C LEU A 80 6.93 -4.12 -17.67
N THR A 81 8.09 -4.27 -17.01
CA THR A 81 9.39 -4.25 -17.67
C THR A 81 10.05 -5.64 -17.69
N THR A 82 11.10 -5.82 -18.48
CA THR A 82 11.74 -7.11 -18.75
C THR A 82 12.21 -7.86 -17.50
N HIS A 83 12.62 -7.15 -16.44
CA HIS A 83 13.12 -7.76 -15.22
C HIS A 83 12.04 -7.98 -14.16
N ASP A 84 10.85 -7.44 -14.37
CA ASP A 84 9.74 -7.57 -13.43
C ASP A 84 9.09 -8.94 -13.52
N VAL A 85 8.41 -9.29 -12.43
CA VAL A 85 7.63 -10.51 -12.34
C VAL A 85 6.14 -10.16 -12.31
N TYR A 86 5.38 -10.90 -13.09
CA TYR A 86 3.93 -10.85 -13.10
C TYR A 86 3.37 -11.92 -12.19
N VAL A 87 2.45 -11.55 -11.30
CA VAL A 87 1.81 -12.45 -10.32
C VAL A 87 0.30 -12.34 -10.49
N HIS A 88 -0.38 -13.48 -10.44
CA HIS A 88 -1.83 -13.56 -10.60
C HIS A 88 -2.39 -14.75 -9.80
N ALA A 89 -3.63 -14.63 -9.35
CA ALA A 89 -4.32 -15.72 -8.67
C ALA A 89 -5.01 -16.63 -9.69
N ASP A 90 -5.12 -17.93 -9.39
CA ASP A 90 -5.79 -18.90 -10.26
C ASP A 90 -7.32 -18.81 -10.14
N ILE A 91 -7.86 -17.62 -10.43
CA ILE A 91 -9.29 -17.35 -10.44
C ILE A 91 -9.60 -16.21 -11.42
N HIS A 92 -10.76 -16.32 -12.07
CA HIS A 92 -11.28 -15.25 -12.90
C HIS A 92 -11.60 -14.00 -12.06
N GLY A 93 -11.29 -12.82 -12.59
CA GLY A 93 -11.50 -11.56 -11.88
C GLY A 93 -10.50 -11.28 -10.75
N ALA A 94 -9.38 -12.01 -10.70
CA ALA A 94 -8.27 -11.66 -9.81
C ALA A 94 -7.47 -10.46 -10.30
N ALA A 95 -6.95 -9.71 -9.34
CA ALA A 95 -6.06 -8.58 -9.57
C ALA A 95 -4.78 -9.02 -10.29
N SER A 96 -4.29 -8.18 -11.21
CA SER A 96 -3.04 -8.39 -11.94
C SER A 96 -1.92 -7.65 -11.22
N CYS A 97 -1.01 -8.37 -10.59
CA CYS A 97 0.05 -7.78 -9.79
C CYS A 97 1.40 -7.80 -10.53
N VAL A 98 2.16 -6.72 -10.41
CA VAL A 98 3.51 -6.58 -10.94
C VAL A 98 4.45 -6.32 -9.77
N VAL A 99 5.45 -7.19 -9.61
CA VAL A 99 6.54 -6.99 -8.66
C VAL A 99 7.69 -6.30 -9.39
N ARG A 100 7.97 -5.06 -8.99
CA ARG A 100 9.08 -4.28 -9.54
C ARG A 100 10.41 -4.87 -9.08
N ASN A 101 11.21 -5.34 -10.03
CA ASN A 101 12.53 -5.86 -9.71
C ASN A 101 13.57 -4.72 -9.60
N ARG A 102 14.71 -5.03 -8.98
CA ARG A 102 15.83 -4.11 -8.82
C ARG A 102 16.48 -3.80 -10.18
N VAL A 103 17.12 -2.64 -10.26
CA VAL A 103 17.87 -2.23 -11.46
C VAL A 103 19.03 -3.23 -11.68
N GLY A 104 19.09 -3.86 -12.85
CA GLY A 104 20.02 -4.94 -13.16
C GLY A 104 19.43 -6.35 -13.05
N GLY A 105 18.19 -6.47 -12.55
CA GLY A 105 17.51 -7.75 -12.39
C GLY A 105 18.02 -8.57 -11.20
N GLY A 106 17.64 -9.85 -11.16
CA GLY A 106 17.96 -10.79 -10.09
C GLY A 106 16.76 -11.63 -9.68
N PRO A 107 16.98 -12.73 -8.94
CA PRO A 107 15.89 -13.53 -8.41
C PRO A 107 15.12 -12.72 -7.36
N ILE A 108 13.81 -12.62 -7.54
CA ILE A 108 12.93 -12.07 -6.50
C ILE A 108 12.79 -13.14 -5.42
N PRO A 109 12.97 -12.81 -4.14
CA PRO A 109 12.90 -13.81 -3.10
C PRO A 109 11.48 -14.40 -2.98
N PRO A 110 11.35 -15.66 -2.54
CA PRO A 110 10.08 -16.35 -2.48
C PRO A 110 9.07 -15.69 -1.53
N THR A 111 9.53 -15.06 -0.46
CA THR A 111 8.66 -14.35 0.51
C THR A 111 7.92 -13.20 -0.15
N THR A 112 8.63 -12.34 -0.88
CA THR A 112 8.01 -11.27 -1.69
C THR A 112 7.00 -11.80 -2.71
N LEU A 113 7.30 -12.94 -3.36
CA LEU A 113 6.37 -13.56 -4.32
C LEU A 113 5.10 -14.08 -3.62
N LEU A 114 5.24 -14.69 -2.44
CA LEU A 114 4.12 -15.15 -1.61
C LEU A 114 3.24 -13.98 -1.14
N GLU A 115 3.86 -12.89 -0.66
CA GLU A 115 3.13 -11.68 -0.27
C GLU A 115 2.35 -11.08 -1.44
N ALA A 116 2.99 -10.99 -2.63
CA ALA A 116 2.31 -10.54 -3.84
C ALA A 116 1.18 -11.48 -4.26
N GLY A 117 1.38 -12.80 -4.14
CA GLY A 117 0.36 -13.81 -4.42
C GLY A 117 -0.86 -13.67 -3.51
N SER A 118 -0.65 -13.59 -2.20
CA SER A 118 -1.70 -13.32 -1.21
C SER A 118 -2.44 -12.02 -1.52
N PHE A 119 -1.72 -10.98 -1.90
CA PHE A 119 -2.31 -9.69 -2.27
C PHE A 119 -3.27 -9.82 -3.48
N CYS A 120 -2.86 -10.54 -4.53
CA CYS A 120 -3.74 -10.75 -5.69
C CYS A 120 -4.98 -11.59 -5.34
N VAL A 121 -4.86 -12.56 -4.42
CA VAL A 121 -6.00 -13.37 -3.96
C VAL A 121 -6.96 -12.53 -3.10
N CYS A 122 -6.44 -11.70 -2.19
CA CYS A 122 -7.24 -10.78 -1.38
C CYS A 122 -7.99 -9.76 -2.25
N HIS A 123 -7.37 -9.29 -3.34
CA HIS A 123 -8.00 -8.39 -4.32
C HIS A 123 -8.74 -9.15 -5.44
N SER A 124 -9.28 -10.34 -5.15
CA SER A 124 -10.06 -11.14 -6.11
C SER A 124 -11.45 -11.47 -5.56
N GLN A 125 -12.31 -12.01 -6.42
CA GLN A 125 -13.60 -12.54 -5.98
C GLN A 125 -13.46 -13.70 -4.97
N ALA A 126 -12.32 -14.40 -4.94
CA ALA A 126 -12.06 -15.50 -4.02
C ALA A 126 -12.16 -15.04 -2.55
N TRP A 127 -11.70 -13.82 -2.26
CA TRP A 127 -11.81 -13.21 -0.93
C TRP A 127 -13.25 -13.04 -0.49
N ASN A 128 -14.11 -12.52 -1.37
CA ASN A 128 -15.54 -12.33 -1.09
C ASN A 128 -16.26 -13.67 -0.86
N SER A 129 -15.87 -14.71 -1.62
CA SER A 129 -16.44 -16.05 -1.51
C SER A 129 -15.81 -16.92 -0.41
N LYS A 130 -14.87 -16.37 0.38
CA LYS A 130 -14.07 -17.11 1.39
C LYS A 130 -13.40 -18.38 0.83
N PHE A 131 -13.13 -18.38 -0.47
CA PHE A 131 -12.50 -19.50 -1.15
C PHE A 131 -10.99 -19.26 -1.22
N THR A 132 -10.19 -20.27 -0.87
CA THR A 132 -8.73 -20.18 -1.00
C THR A 132 -8.34 -20.71 -2.37
N THR A 133 -7.79 -19.85 -3.22
CA THR A 133 -7.21 -20.26 -4.50
C THR A 133 -5.68 -20.20 -4.45
N GLY A 134 -5.03 -20.95 -5.31
CA GLY A 134 -3.59 -20.85 -5.54
C GLY A 134 -3.23 -19.55 -6.25
N SER A 135 -1.98 -19.14 -6.12
CA SER A 135 -1.41 -18.06 -6.93
C SER A 135 -0.21 -18.58 -7.71
N TRP A 136 0.14 -17.88 -8.78
CA TRP A 136 1.27 -18.22 -9.62
C TRP A 136 1.95 -16.97 -10.14
N TRP A 137 3.20 -17.12 -10.53
CA TRP A 137 4.01 -16.04 -11.10
C TRP A 137 4.74 -16.48 -12.36
N VAL A 138 5.03 -15.50 -13.21
CA VAL A 138 5.79 -15.66 -14.46
C VAL A 138 6.63 -14.43 -14.76
N HIS A 139 7.64 -14.58 -15.62
CA HIS A 139 8.40 -13.44 -16.11
C HIS A 139 7.59 -12.60 -17.09
N SER A 140 7.93 -11.32 -17.21
CA SER A 140 7.26 -10.41 -18.14
C SER A 140 7.27 -10.87 -19.60
N SER A 141 8.34 -11.55 -20.04
CA SER A 141 8.46 -12.13 -21.38
C SER A 141 7.42 -13.21 -21.69
N GLN A 142 6.82 -13.81 -20.66
CA GLN A 142 5.81 -14.85 -20.79
C GLN A 142 4.38 -14.29 -20.89
N VAL A 143 4.20 -13.00 -20.62
CA VAL A 143 2.89 -12.34 -20.61
C VAL A 143 2.61 -11.75 -21.99
N SER A 144 1.52 -12.15 -22.62
CA SER A 144 1.08 -11.66 -23.92
C SER A 144 -0.39 -11.29 -23.90
N LYS A 145 -0.79 -10.25 -24.64
CA LYS A 145 -2.20 -9.92 -24.84
C LYS A 145 -2.78 -10.55 -26.12
N THR A 146 -1.98 -11.28 -26.87
CA THR A 146 -2.43 -11.90 -28.12
C THR A 146 -2.93 -13.29 -27.83
N ALA A 147 -4.24 -13.49 -28.01
CA ALA A 147 -4.87 -14.80 -28.00
C ALA A 147 -4.29 -15.69 -29.13
N PRO A 148 -4.34 -17.02 -28.98
CA PRO A 148 -4.21 -17.94 -30.12
C PRO A 148 -5.28 -17.60 -31.17
N SER A 149 -4.98 -17.88 -32.45
CA SER A 149 -5.82 -17.48 -33.59
C SER A 149 -7.29 -17.85 -33.39
N GLY A 150 -8.18 -16.85 -33.40
CA GLY A 150 -9.64 -17.02 -33.42
C GLY A 150 -10.37 -16.72 -32.09
N GLU A 151 -9.67 -16.56 -30.97
CA GLU A 151 -10.28 -16.23 -29.68
C GLU A 151 -10.03 -14.77 -29.27
N TYR A 152 -10.97 -14.17 -28.54
CA TYR A 152 -10.79 -12.85 -27.92
C TYR A 152 -10.53 -13.01 -26.43
N LEU A 153 -9.46 -12.39 -25.93
CA LEU A 153 -9.24 -12.25 -24.49
C LEU A 153 -10.15 -11.14 -23.94
N SER A 154 -10.82 -11.43 -22.83
CA SER A 154 -11.58 -10.42 -22.10
C SER A 154 -10.65 -9.32 -21.57
N THR A 155 -11.20 -8.12 -21.42
CA THR A 155 -10.48 -6.96 -20.88
C THR A 155 -9.85 -7.31 -19.54
N GLY A 156 -8.55 -7.01 -19.38
CA GLY A 156 -7.80 -7.32 -18.16
C GLY A 156 -7.28 -8.77 -18.05
N SER A 157 -7.54 -9.62 -19.04
CA SER A 157 -6.96 -10.97 -19.14
C SER A 157 -5.70 -10.99 -19.98
N PHE A 158 -4.72 -11.80 -19.58
CA PHE A 158 -3.45 -11.97 -20.28
C PHE A 158 -3.18 -13.43 -20.57
N MET A 159 -2.69 -13.71 -21.77
CA MET A 159 -2.19 -15.01 -22.16
C MET A 159 -0.81 -15.22 -21.57
N ILE A 160 -0.65 -16.32 -20.83
CA ILE A 160 0.64 -16.73 -20.29
C ILE A 160 1.20 -17.86 -21.14
N ARG A 161 2.43 -17.66 -21.65
CA ARG A 161 3.14 -18.65 -22.46
C ARG A 161 4.23 -19.33 -21.64
N GLY A 162 4.41 -20.64 -21.83
CA GLY A 162 5.42 -21.43 -21.14
C GLY A 162 5.02 -21.86 -19.72
N LYS A 163 6.02 -22.11 -18.86
CA LYS A 163 5.82 -22.68 -17.52
C LYS A 163 5.38 -21.61 -16.52
N LYS A 164 4.30 -21.89 -15.79
CA LYS A 164 3.86 -21.12 -14.62
C LYS A 164 4.57 -21.63 -13.37
N ASN A 165 4.96 -20.74 -12.48
CA ASN A 165 5.50 -21.09 -11.18
C ASN A 165 4.42 -20.90 -10.12
N PHE A 166 3.90 -22.01 -9.58
CA PHE A 166 2.86 -21.98 -8.57
C PHE A 166 3.44 -21.68 -7.18
N LEU A 167 2.72 -20.87 -6.43
CA LEU A 167 3.01 -20.51 -5.06
C LEU A 167 2.11 -21.32 -4.13
N GLN A 168 2.60 -21.61 -2.92
CA GLN A 168 1.79 -22.31 -1.94
C GLN A 168 0.59 -21.43 -1.52
N PRO A 169 -0.63 -22.00 -1.45
CA PRO A 169 -1.78 -21.28 -0.93
C PRO A 169 -1.48 -20.82 0.50
N THR A 170 -1.49 -19.51 0.71
CA THR A 170 -1.25 -18.92 2.04
C THR A 170 -2.59 -18.51 2.62
N GLN A 171 -2.75 -18.66 3.93
CA GLN A 171 -3.95 -18.23 4.63
C GLN A 171 -4.19 -16.74 4.41
N LEU A 172 -5.41 -16.39 4.00
CA LEU A 172 -5.76 -15.02 3.67
C LEU A 172 -5.81 -14.19 4.96
N LEU A 173 -4.83 -13.31 5.14
CA LEU A 173 -4.75 -12.36 6.24
C LEU A 173 -4.67 -10.96 5.63
N MET A 174 -5.76 -10.21 5.75
CA MET A 174 -5.81 -8.79 5.44
C MET A 174 -6.23 -8.07 6.72
N GLY A 175 -5.42 -7.12 7.19
CA GLY A 175 -5.73 -6.34 8.39
C GLY A 175 -7.00 -5.49 8.21
N PRO A 176 -7.70 -5.14 9.31
CA PRO A 176 -8.88 -4.29 9.28
C PRO A 176 -8.58 -2.84 8.83
#